data_AF-A0A7C2AJY0-F1
#
_entry.id   AF-A0A7C2AJY0-F1
#
_cell.length_a   1.000
_cell.length_b   1.000
_cell.length_c   1.000
_cell.angle_alpha   90.00
_cell.angle_beta   90.00
_cell.angle_gamma   90.00
#
_symmetry.space_group_name_H-M   'P 1'
#
loop_
_entity.id
_entity.type
_entity.pdbx_description
1 polymer ?
#
loop_
_entity_poly.entity_id
_entity_poly.type
_entity_poly.pdbx_seq_one_letter_code
_entity_poly.pdbx_strand_id
1 'polypeptide(L)'
;MRQKYLILYLLKQLGGTIEGETKLQKLVFLGKEEFELPFSFSYSWENFGPFSGELRDILSNLENEGLIKIEEKKRLSPLGDPFSIRVYKLTKKGSKYLLEHIAEINKNTKKHIEELIDIYGKQDLKNILNYVYKTYSPEEVH
;
A
#
# COMPACT_ATOMS: atom_id res chain seq x y z
N MET A 1 -14.53 -8.45 -6.71
CA MET A 1 -13.17 -8.98 -6.45
C MET A 1 -12.83 -8.78 -4.98
N ARG A 2 -12.20 -9.73 -4.29
CA ARG A 2 -11.87 -9.56 -2.86
C ARG A 2 -10.62 -8.67 -2.71
N GLN A 3 -10.75 -7.56 -1.97
CA GLN A 3 -9.68 -6.58 -1.72
C GLN A 3 -8.35 -7.23 -1.29
N LYS A 4 -8.43 -8.29 -0.49
CA LYS A 4 -7.25 -9.03 -0.02
C LYS A 4 -6.36 -9.59 -1.13
N TYR A 5 -6.93 -10.05 -2.25
CA TYR A 5 -6.15 -10.60 -3.36
C TYR A 5 -5.31 -9.51 -4.02
N LEU A 6 -5.89 -8.31 -4.17
CA LEU A 6 -5.21 -7.15 -4.71
C LEU A 6 -4.05 -6.71 -3.82
N ILE A 7 -4.26 -6.64 -2.51
CA ILE A 7 -3.22 -6.26 -1.55
C ILE A 7 -2.06 -7.26 -1.55
N LEU A 8 -2.36 -8.57 -1.54
CA LEU A 8 -1.31 -9.60 -1.62
C LEU A 8 -0.55 -9.54 -2.95
N TYR A 9 -1.25 -9.31 -4.06
CA TYR A 9 -0.62 -9.17 -5.37
C TYR A 9 0.22 -7.90 -5.48
N LEU A 10 -0.26 -6.75 -4.98
CA LEU A 10 0.51 -5.51 -4.88
C LEU A 10 1.80 -5.71 -4.09
N LEU A 11 1.70 -6.34 -2.90
CA LEU A 11 2.88 -6.69 -2.09
C LEU A 11 3.84 -7.60 -2.84
N LYS A 12 3.32 -8.59 -3.59
CA LYS A 12 4.14 -9.49 -4.42
C LYS A 12 4.91 -8.70 -5.49
N GLN A 13 4.27 -7.75 -6.17
CA GLN A 13 4.91 -6.92 -7.19
C GLN A 13 5.93 -5.92 -6.62
N LEU A 14 5.75 -5.50 -5.37
CA LEU A 14 6.73 -4.71 -4.61
C LEU A 14 7.95 -5.53 -4.14
N GLY A 15 8.12 -6.78 -4.60
CA GLY A 15 9.19 -7.66 -4.14
C GLY A 15 8.88 -8.39 -2.83
N GLY A 16 7.62 -8.38 -2.39
CA GLY A 16 7.14 -9.08 -1.20
C GLY A 16 7.37 -8.32 0.10
N THR A 17 7.85 -7.08 0.07
CA THR A 17 8.07 -6.27 1.27
C THR A 17 7.85 -4.78 0.98
N ILE A 18 7.24 -4.06 1.91
CA ILE A 18 7.18 -2.59 1.90
C ILE A 18 7.45 -2.03 3.29
N GLU A 19 8.33 -1.03 3.35
CA GLU A 19 8.62 -0.28 4.57
C GLU A 19 7.76 0.99 4.62
N GLY A 20 7.05 1.17 5.73
CA GLY A 20 6.21 2.35 6.01
C GLY A 20 4.74 2.16 5.61
N GLU A 21 3.85 2.29 6.60
CA GLU A 21 2.40 2.27 6.39
C GLU A 21 1.95 3.38 5.43
N THR A 22 2.49 4.59 5.59
CA THR A 22 2.15 5.73 4.75
C THR A 22 2.42 5.45 3.27
N LYS A 23 3.55 4.83 2.92
CA LYS A 23 3.87 4.50 1.52
C LYS A 23 2.84 3.51 0.95
N LEU A 24 2.50 2.48 1.71
CA LEU A 24 1.48 1.51 1.29
C LEU A 24 0.10 2.17 1.12
N GLN A 25 -0.32 3.02 2.05
CA GLN A 25 -1.56 3.79 1.97
C GLN A 25 -1.61 4.65 0.69
N LYS A 26 -0.51 5.36 0.37
CA LYS A 26 -0.45 6.18 -0.85
C LYS A 26 -0.46 5.35 -2.13
N LEU A 27 0.24 4.21 -2.19
CA LEU A 27 0.23 3.36 -3.37
C LEU A 27 -1.16 2.78 -3.65
N VAL A 28 -1.89 2.36 -2.62
CA VAL A 28 -3.26 1.85 -2.80
C VAL A 28 -4.20 2.98 -3.23
N PHE A 29 -4.05 4.17 -2.64
CA PHE A 29 -4.80 5.37 -3.06
C PHE A 29 -4.56 5.72 -4.53
N LEU A 30 -3.29 5.90 -4.94
CA LEU A 30 -2.95 6.21 -6.33
C LEU A 30 -3.41 5.11 -7.29
N GLY A 31 -3.30 3.85 -6.87
CA GLY A 31 -3.83 2.72 -7.60
C GLY A 31 -5.33 2.84 -7.90
N LYS A 32 -6.11 3.30 -6.93
CA LYS A 32 -7.55 3.56 -7.10
C LYS A 32 -7.81 4.74 -8.02
N GLU A 33 -7.16 5.87 -7.78
CA GLU A 33 -7.48 7.14 -8.45
C GLU A 33 -6.94 7.23 -9.89
N GLU A 34 -5.77 6.65 -10.18
CA GLU A 34 -5.10 6.82 -11.48
C GLU A 34 -5.09 5.57 -12.36
N PHE A 35 -5.26 4.40 -11.76
CA PHE A 35 -5.16 3.12 -12.48
C PHE A 35 -6.46 2.31 -12.40
N GLU A 36 -7.57 2.93 -11.97
CA GLU A 36 -8.89 2.30 -11.89
C GLU A 36 -8.87 0.96 -11.13
N LEU A 37 -7.94 0.79 -10.17
CA LEU A 37 -7.88 -0.45 -9.41
C LEU A 37 -9.14 -0.56 -8.56
N PRO A 38 -9.76 -1.74 -8.47
CA PRO A 38 -11.08 -1.92 -7.86
C PRO A 38 -11.02 -1.92 -6.31
N PHE A 39 -10.24 -1.01 -5.73
CA PHE A 39 -10.21 -0.71 -4.31
C PHE A 39 -11.46 0.11 -3.94
N SER A 40 -12.23 -0.43 -2.99
CA SER A 40 -13.48 0.19 -2.52
C SER A 40 -13.28 0.99 -1.24
N PHE A 41 -12.04 1.39 -0.95
CA PHE A 41 -11.69 2.06 0.28
C PHE A 41 -12.18 3.50 0.31
N SER A 42 -12.71 3.90 1.46
CA SER A 42 -12.91 5.30 1.82
C SER A 42 -11.59 5.93 2.30
N TYR A 43 -11.43 7.23 2.03
CA TYR A 43 -10.24 8.00 2.40
C TYR A 43 -10.62 9.31 3.09
N SER A 44 -9.91 9.63 4.17
CA SER A 44 -9.94 10.93 4.84
C SER A 44 -8.59 11.63 4.71
N TRP A 45 -8.58 12.95 4.61
CA TRP A 45 -7.33 13.71 4.59
C TRP A 45 -6.74 13.79 6.00
N GLU A 46 -5.51 13.32 6.17
CA GLU A 46 -4.77 13.39 7.44
C GLU A 46 -3.39 14.04 7.24
N ASN A 47 -2.57 14.05 8.30
CA ASN A 47 -1.25 14.71 8.33
C ASN A 47 -0.28 14.31 7.22
N PHE A 48 -0.50 13.16 6.56
CA PHE A 48 0.32 12.68 5.44
C PHE A 48 -0.53 12.42 4.18
N GLY A 49 -1.64 13.13 4.02
CA GLY A 49 -2.58 13.02 2.90
C GLY A 49 -3.66 11.94 3.12
N PRO A 50 -4.21 11.36 2.04
CA PRO A 50 -5.40 10.51 2.10
C PRO A 50 -5.10 9.18 2.82
N PHE A 51 -5.84 8.88 3.86
CA PHE A 51 -5.66 7.71 4.72
C PHE A 51 -6.93 6.86 4.73
N SER A 52 -6.76 5.54 4.67
CA SER A 52 -7.87 4.58 4.80
C SER A 52 -7.70 3.67 6.01
N GLY A 53 -8.63 3.79 6.97
CA GLY A 53 -8.73 2.85 8.10
C GLY A 53 -9.07 1.44 7.65
N GLU A 54 -9.95 1.30 6.65
CA GLU A 54 -10.33 0.00 6.07
C GLU A 54 -9.12 -0.77 5.52
N LEU A 55 -8.19 -0.07 4.86
CA LEU A 55 -6.95 -0.71 4.38
C LEU A 55 -6.10 -1.20 5.55
N ARG A 56 -5.97 -0.42 6.62
CA ARG A 56 -5.23 -0.82 7.83
C ARG A 56 -5.86 -2.05 8.47
N ASP A 57 -7.19 -2.12 8.53
CA ASP A 57 -7.91 -3.26 9.08
C ASP A 57 -7.71 -4.51 8.21
N ILE A 58 -7.74 -4.38 6.88
CA ILE A 58 -7.42 -5.49 5.98
C ILE A 58 -5.99 -6.00 6.18
N LEU A 59 -5.01 -5.12 6.33
CA LEU A 59 -3.62 -5.52 6.59
C LEU A 59 -3.50 -6.26 7.93
N SER A 60 -4.19 -5.79 8.97
CA SER A 60 -4.23 -6.45 10.28
C SER A 60 -4.89 -7.83 10.19
N ASN A 61 -5.98 -7.96 9.43
CA ASN A 61 -6.62 -9.26 9.19
C ASN A 61 -5.71 -10.23 8.40
N LEU A 62 -5.01 -9.74 7.38
CA LEU A 62 -4.03 -10.53 6.63
C LEU A 62 -2.88 -11.02 7.52
N GLU A 63 -2.46 -10.23 8.49
CA GLU A 63 -1.47 -10.64 9.49
C GLU A 63 -2.03 -11.72 10.42
N ASN A 64 -3.24 -11.52 10.94
CA ASN A 64 -3.92 -12.51 11.79
C ASN A 64 -4.14 -13.85 11.06
N GLU A 65 -4.42 -13.80 9.75
CA GLU A 65 -4.49 -14.98 8.88
C GLU A 65 -3.11 -15.60 8.58
N GLY A 66 -2.01 -14.94 8.94
CA GLY A 66 -0.63 -15.35 8.67
C GLY A 66 -0.20 -15.22 7.20
N LEU A 67 -0.94 -14.45 6.41
CA LEU A 67 -0.69 -14.22 4.99
C LEU A 67 0.38 -13.13 4.79
N ILE A 68 0.42 -12.15 5.68
CA ILE A 68 1.52 -11.21 5.80
C ILE A 68 2.10 -11.25 7.22
N LYS A 69 3.26 -10.63 7.41
CA LYS A 69 3.87 -10.35 8.70
C LYS A 69 4.10 -8.85 8.80
N ILE A 70 3.72 -8.23 9.91
CA ILE A 70 3.98 -6.83 10.21
C ILE A 70 5.06 -6.79 11.29
N GLU A 71 6.19 -6.17 10.97
CA GLU A 71 7.31 -6.00 11.90
C GLU A 71 7.54 -4.53 12.18
N GLU A 72 7.90 -4.20 13.41
CA GLU A 72 8.44 -2.88 13.72
C GLU A 72 9.95 -2.87 13.51
N LYS A 73 10.42 -1.91 12.72
CA LYS A 73 11.84 -1.70 12.47
C LYS A 73 12.25 -0.36 13.07
N LYS A 74 13.17 -0.41 14.04
CA LYS A 74 13.75 0.80 14.62
C LYS A 74 14.61 1.53 13.59
N ARG A 75 14.53 2.85 13.63
CA ARG A 75 15.22 3.82 12.80
C ARG A 75 15.65 4.99 13.66
N LEU A 76 16.57 5.79 13.14
CA LEU A 76 16.97 7.06 13.74
C LEU A 76 16.54 8.17 12.80
N SER A 77 15.96 9.24 13.36
CA SER A 77 15.70 10.47 12.63
C SER A 77 17.03 11.10 12.18
N PRO A 78 17.03 12.09 11.28
CA PRO A 78 18.24 12.86 10.96
C PRO A 78 18.89 13.51 12.20
N LEU A 79 18.10 13.76 13.26
CA LEU A 79 18.58 14.32 14.53
C LEU A 79 19.04 13.25 15.53
N GLY A 80 18.95 11.96 15.17
CA GLY A 80 19.34 10.84 16.03
C GLY A 80 18.24 10.30 16.93
N ASP A 81 17.01 10.81 16.83
CA ASP A 81 15.90 10.34 17.65
C ASP A 81 15.39 8.97 17.19
N PRO A 82 15.24 7.99 18.07
CA PRO A 82 14.71 6.69 17.70
C PRO A 82 13.22 6.79 17.33
N PHE A 83 12.86 6.16 16.21
CA PHE A 83 11.47 5.94 15.81
C PHE A 83 11.30 4.54 15.22
N SER A 84 10.06 4.04 15.21
CA SER A 84 9.73 2.75 14.60
C SER A 84 8.94 2.95 13.32
N ILE A 85 9.25 2.16 12.29
CA ILE A 85 8.42 2.03 11.09
C ILE A 85 7.84 0.63 11.01
N ARG A 86 6.60 0.51 10.53
CA ARG A 86 6.00 -0.77 10.20
C ARG A 86 6.54 -1.28 8.87
N VAL A 87 6.89 -2.56 8.82
CA VAL A 87 7.36 -3.27 7.63
C VAL A 87 6.40 -4.41 7.37
N TYR A 88 5.76 -4.40 6.21
CA TYR A 88 4.79 -5.40 5.79
C TYR A 88 5.48 -6.38 4.86
N LYS A 89 5.46 -7.67 5.21
CA LYS A 89 6.14 -8.73 4.48
C LYS A 89 5.15 -9.82 4.06
N LEU A 90 5.15 -10.17 2.78
CA LEU A 90 4.39 -11.31 2.29
C LEU A 90 5.02 -12.60 2.85
N THR A 91 4.23 -13.47 3.47
CA THR A 91 4.73 -14.75 3.98
C THR A 91 4.76 -15.82 2.89
N LYS A 92 5.39 -16.96 3.16
CA LYS A 92 5.28 -18.15 2.29
C LYS A 92 3.82 -18.61 2.16
N LYS A 93 3.07 -18.58 3.28
CA LYS A 93 1.63 -18.90 3.30
C LYS A 93 0.85 -17.92 2.44
N GLY A 94 1.09 -16.62 2.57
CA GLY A 94 0.47 -15.58 1.74
C GLY A 94 0.78 -15.73 0.25
N SER A 95 2.02 -16.05 -0.09
CA SER A 95 2.43 -16.30 -1.48
C SER A 95 1.70 -17.51 -2.07
N LYS A 96 1.62 -18.62 -1.33
CA LYS A 96 0.88 -19.81 -1.77
C LYS A 96 -0.62 -19.51 -1.92
N TYR A 97 -1.20 -18.84 -0.92
CA TYR A 97 -2.60 -18.42 -0.93
C TYR A 97 -2.92 -17.52 -2.12
N LEU A 98 -2.04 -16.56 -2.44
CA LEU A 98 -2.18 -15.71 -3.63
C LEU A 98 -2.15 -16.54 -4.91
N LEU A 99 -1.23 -17.49 -5.06
CA LEU A 99 -1.13 -18.34 -6.25
C LEU A 99 -2.41 -19.16 -6.47
N GLU A 100 -3.00 -19.70 -5.40
CA GLU A 100 -4.27 -20.44 -5.46
C GLU A 100 -5.45 -19.58 -5.92
N HIS A 101 -5.39 -18.26 -5.71
CA HIS A 101 -6.47 -17.32 -6.02
C HIS A 101 -6.08 -16.32 -7.12
N ILE A 102 -4.95 -16.51 -7.81
CA ILE A 102 -4.42 -15.52 -8.76
C ILE A 102 -5.34 -15.35 -9.98
N ALA A 103 -6.16 -16.36 -10.28
CA ALA A 103 -7.16 -16.34 -11.34
C ALA A 103 -8.30 -15.35 -11.05
N GLU A 104 -8.56 -15.04 -9.77
CA GLU A 104 -9.57 -14.05 -9.35
C GLU A 104 -9.17 -12.61 -9.69
N ILE A 105 -7.90 -12.39 -10.01
CA ILE A 105 -7.38 -11.09 -10.45
C ILE A 105 -7.33 -11.10 -11.97
N ASN A 106 -8.21 -10.31 -12.60
CA ASN A 106 -8.27 -10.21 -14.05
C ASN A 106 -6.98 -9.60 -14.64
N LYS A 107 -6.77 -9.81 -15.94
CA LYS A 107 -5.56 -9.40 -16.65
C LYS A 107 -5.33 -7.88 -16.64
N ASN A 108 -6.38 -7.07 -16.79
CA ASN A 108 -6.26 -5.62 -16.79
C ASN A 108 -5.82 -5.10 -15.42
N THR A 109 -6.44 -5.60 -14.35
CA THR A 109 -6.06 -5.26 -12.98
C THR A 109 -4.60 -5.63 -12.67
N LYS A 110 -4.11 -6.76 -13.17
CA LYS A 110 -2.68 -7.12 -13.06
C LYS A 110 -1.79 -6.09 -13.74
N LYS A 111 -2.11 -5.73 -14.99
CA LYS A 111 -1.37 -4.73 -15.79
C LYS A 111 -1.36 -3.36 -15.10
N HIS A 112 -2.50 -2.91 -14.60
CA HIS A 112 -2.61 -1.62 -13.89
C HIS A 112 -1.80 -1.60 -12.59
N ILE A 113 -1.70 -2.72 -11.87
CA ILE A 113 -0.80 -2.85 -10.72
C ILE A 113 0.66 -2.77 -11.17
N GLU A 114 1.04 -3.43 -12.27
CA GLU A 114 2.40 -3.35 -12.82
C GLU A 114 2.77 -1.90 -13.19
N GLU A 115 1.88 -1.18 -13.88
CA GLU A 115 2.05 0.24 -14.23
C GLU A 115 2.18 1.14 -13.00
N LEU A 116 1.31 0.96 -11.99
CA LEU A 116 1.41 1.64 -10.69
C LEU A 116 2.78 1.43 -10.04
N ILE A 117 3.29 0.20 -10.04
CA ILE A 117 4.59 -0.12 -9.42
C ILE A 117 5.75 0.47 -10.21
N ASP A 118 5.68 0.48 -11.54
CA ASP A 118 6.71 1.07 -12.37
C ASP A 118 6.80 2.59 -12.22
N ILE A 119 5.65 3.27 -12.08
CA ILE A 119 5.62 4.72 -11.89
C ILE A 119 5.98 5.10 -10.45
N TYR A 120 5.30 4.52 -9.46
CA TYR A 120 5.35 4.97 -8.07
C TYR A 120 6.09 4.03 -7.12
N GLY A 121 6.11 2.73 -7.38
CA GLY A 121 6.66 1.72 -6.46
C GLY A 121 8.13 1.95 -6.09
N LYS A 122 8.94 2.40 -7.06
CA LYS A 122 10.39 2.66 -6.91
C LYS A 122 10.71 4.04 -6.31
N GLN A 123 9.73 4.95 -6.25
CA GLN A 123 9.94 6.28 -5.69
C GLN A 123 10.04 6.24 -4.17
N ASP A 124 10.78 7.18 -3.58
CA ASP A 124 10.76 7.38 -2.14
C ASP A 124 9.43 8.01 -1.67
N LEU A 125 9.17 7.89 -0.37
CA LEU A 125 7.93 8.39 0.22
C LEU A 125 7.74 9.91 0.04
N LYS A 126 8.82 10.71 0.07
CA LYS A 126 8.72 12.17 -0.04
C LYS A 126 8.20 12.56 -1.42
N ASN A 127 8.70 11.93 -2.48
CA ASN A 127 8.23 12.18 -3.84
C ASN A 127 6.76 11.79 -4.04
N ILE A 128 6.35 10.63 -3.52
CA ILE A 128 4.94 10.18 -3.56
C ILE A 128 4.05 11.18 -2.80
N LEU A 129 4.46 11.62 -1.60
CA LEU A 129 3.69 12.59 -0.83
C LEU A 129 3.56 13.92 -1.55
N ASN A 130 4.67 14.49 -2.04
CA ASN A 130 4.65 15.75 -2.79
C ASN A 130 3.67 15.71 -3.96
N TYR A 131 3.68 14.61 -4.71
CA TYR A 131 2.75 14.42 -5.81
C TYR A 131 1.29 14.34 -5.34
N VAL A 132 1.02 13.55 -4.30
CA VAL A 132 -0.33 13.41 -3.74
C VAL A 132 -0.87 14.74 -3.21
N TYR A 133 -0.06 15.52 -2.49
CA TYR A 133 -0.46 16.85 -2.01
C TYR A 133 -0.74 17.80 -3.16
N LYS A 134 0.15 17.87 -4.15
CA LYS A 134 -0.02 18.79 -5.29
C LYS A 134 -1.29 18.49 -6.10
N THR A 135 -1.67 17.22 -6.19
CA THR A 135 -2.71 16.74 -7.12
C THR A 135 -4.07 16.60 -6.45
N TYR A 136 -4.09 16.15 -5.19
CA TYR A 136 -5.32 15.73 -4.50
C TYR A 136 -5.55 16.45 -3.17
N SER A 137 -4.67 17.35 -2.73
CA SER A 137 -4.97 18.12 -1.53
C SER A 137 -6.28 18.85 -1.75
N PRO A 138 -7.24 18.75 -0.82
CA PRO A 138 -8.38 19.65 -0.86
C PRO A 138 -7.80 21.07 -0.90
N GLU A 139 -8.31 21.90 -1.81
CA GLU A 139 -7.97 23.32 -1.82
C GLU A 139 -8.13 23.82 -0.39
N GLU A 140 -7.06 24.38 0.19
CA GLU A 140 -7.25 25.19 1.37
C GLU A 140 -8.19 26.31 0.94
N VAL A 141 -9.37 26.35 1.56
CA VAL A 141 -10.14 27.58 1.71
C VAL A 141 -9.20 28.51 2.47
N HIS A 142 -8.35 29.23 1.72
CA HIS A 142 -7.53 30.30 2.24
C HIS A 142 -8.42 31.43 2.77
#